data_AF-A0AB37UT59-F1
#
_entry.id   AF-A0AB37UT59-F1
#
_cell.length_a   1.000
_cell.length_b   1.000
_cell.length_c   1.000
_cell.angle_alpha   90.00
_cell.angle_beta   90.00
_cell.angle_gamma   90.00
#
_symmetry.space_group_name_H-M   'P 1'
#
loop_
_entity.id
_entity.type
_entity.pdbx_description
1 polymer ?
#
loop_
_entity_poly.entity_id
_entity_poly.type
_entity_poly.pdbx_seq_one_letter_code
_entity_poly.pdbx_strand_id
1 'polypeptide(L)'
;MHVVSASLSSFSQQILQYRTPVSITDALEYLQDLACKTQLLHLYQQVFPQEWQASKIPLDRRTFDSVYCDKEIEFLHLVNEQLFAIELWEEFETTTSREYEIPILPKTNDWWYEDLEDLEDCDQFLLSLLGFGYDLEVWEQKFGFTPEQLPRADTIDLERFQQLCAEQPHPLCYLSDAIALIDKSTGCIWCDVSTEVCESLPWTYENIMFLAEQWKIANSYWDKAAALGEWIERDVAHRKAAFGLWNCATPSKP
;
A
#
# COMPACT_ATOMS: atom_id res chain seq x y z
N MET A 1 -9.14 19.31 50.39
CA MET A 1 -10.40 19.01 49.68
C MET A 1 -10.43 19.88 48.44
N HIS A 2 -9.93 19.39 47.31
CA HIS A 2 -10.00 20.10 46.03
C HIS A 2 -11.23 19.60 45.28
N VAL A 3 -12.20 20.48 45.09
CA VAL A 3 -13.35 20.26 44.22
C VAL A 3 -12.84 20.42 42.78
N VAL A 4 -12.89 19.34 42.02
CA VAL A 4 -12.60 19.35 40.58
C VAL A 4 -13.75 20.11 39.90
N SER A 5 -13.49 21.31 39.39
CA SER A 5 -14.44 22.01 38.52
C SER A 5 -14.43 21.35 37.15
N ALA A 6 -15.31 20.36 36.96
CA ALA A 6 -15.66 19.93 35.61
C ALA A 6 -16.38 21.10 34.91
N SER A 7 -15.83 21.54 33.78
CA SER A 7 -16.37 22.61 32.95
C SER A 7 -17.76 22.22 32.41
N LEU A 8 -18.67 23.20 32.31
CA LEU A 8 -19.98 23.03 31.63
C LEU A 8 -19.82 22.47 30.20
N SER A 9 -18.68 22.72 29.55
CA SER A 9 -18.37 22.15 28.23
C SER A 9 -18.17 20.63 28.25
N SER A 10 -17.56 20.06 29.30
CA SER A 10 -17.35 18.61 29.40
C SER A 10 -18.66 17.89 29.71
N PHE A 11 -19.53 18.51 30.52
CA PHE A 11 -20.89 18.00 30.75
C PHE A 11 -21.77 18.11 29.51
N SER A 12 -21.68 19.19 28.72
CA SER A 12 -22.42 19.30 27.47
C SER A 12 -21.97 18.27 26.42
N GLN A 13 -20.67 17.96 26.35
CA GLN A 13 -20.15 16.89 25.48
C GLN A 13 -20.62 15.51 25.93
N GLN A 14 -20.65 15.22 27.23
CA GLN A 14 -21.20 13.97 27.76
C GLN A 14 -22.71 13.83 27.51
N ILE A 15 -23.49 14.93 27.57
CA ILE A 15 -24.93 14.91 27.26
C ILE A 15 -25.18 14.74 25.75
N LEU A 16 -24.31 15.27 24.90
CA LEU A 16 -24.37 15.04 23.44
C LEU A 16 -24.19 13.56 23.08
N GLN A 17 -23.42 12.79 23.86
CA GLN A 17 -23.23 11.34 23.69
C GLN A 17 -24.49 10.51 23.98
N TYR A 18 -25.50 11.10 24.63
CA TYR A 18 -26.79 10.47 24.90
C TYR A 18 -27.96 11.17 24.20
N ARG A 19 -27.69 11.97 23.16
CA ARG A 19 -28.77 12.52 22.33
C ARG A 19 -29.54 11.37 21.71
N THR A 20 -30.80 11.23 22.12
CA THR A 20 -31.74 10.33 21.47
C THR A 20 -31.82 10.78 20.00
N PRO A 21 -31.52 9.92 19.02
CA PRO A 21 -31.51 10.32 17.63
C PRO A 21 -32.89 10.89 17.25
N VAL A 22 -32.88 12.10 16.69
CA VAL A 22 -34.09 12.89 16.45
C VAL A 22 -34.73 12.50 15.11
N SER A 23 -33.94 11.86 14.23
CA SER A 23 -34.37 11.26 12.97
C SER A 23 -33.91 9.80 12.85
N ILE A 24 -34.51 9.06 11.92
CA ILE A 24 -34.10 7.68 11.61
C ILE A 24 -32.66 7.64 11.08
N THR A 25 -32.25 8.64 10.29
CA THR A 25 -30.89 8.74 9.75
C THR A 25 -29.86 8.88 10.87
N ASP A 26 -30.07 9.80 11.81
CA ASP A 26 -29.17 9.98 12.96
C ASP A 26 -29.08 8.70 13.81
N ALA A 27 -30.18 7.94 13.89
CA ALA A 27 -30.21 6.67 14.62
C ALA A 27 -29.36 5.59 13.94
N LEU A 28 -29.45 5.52 12.61
CA LEU A 28 -28.68 4.55 11.82
C LEU A 28 -27.19 4.86 11.87
N GLU A 29 -26.81 6.13 11.68
CA GLU A 29 -25.40 6.57 11.77
C GLU A 29 -24.82 6.28 13.15
N TYR A 30 -25.53 6.63 14.22
CA TYR A 30 -25.10 6.32 15.59
C TYR A 30 -24.91 4.82 15.83
N LEU A 31 -25.85 3.99 15.36
CA LEU A 31 -25.75 2.53 15.52
C LEU A 31 -24.61 1.94 14.71
N GLN A 32 -24.36 2.46 13.51
CA GLN A 32 -23.26 2.04 12.64
C GLN A 32 -21.90 2.40 13.26
N ASP A 33 -21.76 3.61 13.80
CA ASP A 33 -20.56 4.05 14.51
C ASP A 33 -20.30 3.23 15.76
N LEU A 34 -21.35 2.93 16.53
CA LEU A 34 -21.25 2.11 17.73
C LEU A 34 -20.84 0.67 17.39
N ALA A 35 -21.40 0.11 16.31
CA ALA A 35 -21.04 -1.21 15.82
C ALA A 35 -19.58 -1.26 15.39
N CYS A 36 -19.12 -0.27 14.61
CA CYS A 36 -17.73 -0.16 14.18
C CYS A 36 -16.77 0.03 15.36
N LYS A 37 -17.07 0.93 16.31
CA LYS A 37 -16.28 1.08 17.54
C LYS A 37 -16.15 -0.24 18.29
N THR A 38 -17.26 -0.95 18.47
CA THR A 38 -17.26 -2.24 19.16
C THR A 38 -16.40 -3.26 18.42
N GLN A 39 -16.50 -3.30 17.10
CA GLN A 39 -15.68 -4.16 16.24
C GLN A 39 -14.19 -3.85 16.38
N LEU A 40 -13.77 -2.60 16.24
CA LEU A 40 -12.36 -2.20 16.36
C LEU A 40 -11.78 -2.52 17.74
N LEU A 41 -12.53 -2.24 18.81
CA LEU A 41 -12.08 -2.55 20.17
C LEU A 41 -12.01 -4.06 20.43
N HIS A 42 -12.88 -4.86 19.80
CA HIS A 42 -12.79 -6.31 19.85
C HIS A 42 -11.55 -6.81 19.10
N LEU A 43 -11.27 -6.27 17.92
CA LEU A 43 -10.06 -6.58 17.15
C LEU A 43 -8.80 -6.20 17.91
N TYR A 44 -8.79 -5.06 18.59
CA TYR A 44 -7.66 -4.67 19.45
C TYR A 44 -7.37 -5.74 20.51
N GLN A 45 -8.40 -6.25 21.20
CA GLN A 45 -8.23 -7.33 22.18
C GLN A 45 -7.67 -8.62 21.57
N GLN A 46 -8.05 -8.93 20.33
CA GLN A 46 -7.65 -10.16 19.66
C GLN A 46 -6.25 -10.09 19.05
N VAL A 47 -5.94 -8.97 18.37
CA VAL A 47 -4.72 -8.78 17.59
C VAL A 47 -3.55 -8.36 18.49
N PHE A 48 -3.79 -7.50 19.47
CA PHE A 48 -2.75 -6.97 20.39
C PHE A 48 -3.15 -7.15 21.85
N PRO A 49 -3.28 -8.40 22.34
CA PRO A 49 -3.81 -8.68 23.67
C PRO A 49 -2.94 -8.13 24.81
N GLN A 50 -1.62 -8.02 24.60
CA GLN A 50 -0.69 -7.52 25.62
C GLN A 50 -0.81 -6.00 25.76
N GLU A 51 -0.83 -5.29 24.64
CA GLU A 51 -1.01 -3.85 24.53
C GLU A 51 -2.39 -3.45 25.06
N TRP A 52 -3.44 -4.20 24.71
CA TRP A 52 -4.78 -4.00 25.26
C TRP A 52 -4.79 -4.08 26.80
N GLN A 53 -4.12 -5.07 27.38
CA GLN A 53 -4.03 -5.26 28.83
C GLN A 53 -3.16 -4.19 29.51
N ALA A 54 -2.12 -3.71 28.83
CA ALA A 54 -1.23 -2.67 29.33
C ALA A 54 -1.83 -1.26 29.21
N SER A 55 -2.76 -1.05 28.27
CA SER A 55 -3.39 0.22 27.98
C SER A 55 -4.15 0.76 29.21
N LYS A 56 -3.83 2.01 29.58
CA LYS A 56 -4.49 2.75 30.67
C LYS A 56 -5.58 3.69 30.15
N ILE A 57 -5.85 3.68 28.85
CA ILE A 57 -6.83 4.56 28.20
C ILE A 57 -8.25 4.06 28.54
N PRO A 58 -9.10 4.89 29.17
CA PRO A 58 -10.51 4.56 29.37
C PRO A 58 -11.25 4.40 28.03
N LEU A 59 -12.22 3.48 27.95
CA LEU A 59 -12.96 3.15 26.71
C LEU A 59 -13.69 4.34 26.05
N ASP A 60 -14.05 5.34 26.86
CA ASP A 60 -14.81 6.51 26.41
C ASP A 60 -13.99 7.81 26.42
N ARG A 61 -12.67 7.70 26.61
CA ARG A 61 -11.79 8.87 26.55
C ARG A 61 -11.72 9.38 25.11
N ARG A 62 -11.92 10.69 24.96
CA ARG A 62 -11.79 11.45 23.71
C ARG A 62 -11.00 12.72 24.00
N THR A 63 -9.69 12.65 23.82
CA THR A 63 -8.78 13.81 23.93
C THR A 63 -8.71 14.55 22.60
N PHE A 64 -8.90 13.83 21.50
CA PHE A 64 -8.83 14.32 20.13
C PHE A 64 -10.19 14.77 19.60
N ASP A 65 -10.18 15.69 18.62
CA ASP A 65 -11.38 16.16 17.92
C ASP A 65 -11.69 15.22 16.75
N SER A 66 -12.00 13.98 17.08
CA SER A 66 -12.17 12.88 16.14
C SER A 66 -13.45 12.08 16.40
N VAL A 67 -13.98 11.47 15.34
CA VAL A 67 -15.05 10.46 15.45
C VAL A 67 -14.62 9.20 16.20
N TYR A 68 -13.31 8.91 16.24
CA TYR A 68 -12.72 7.81 16.98
C TYR A 68 -12.44 8.19 18.45
N CYS A 69 -12.54 7.23 19.37
CA CYS A 69 -12.04 7.41 20.74
C CYS A 69 -10.54 7.13 20.82
N ASP A 70 -9.88 7.63 21.87
CA ASP A 70 -8.43 7.50 22.06
C ASP A 70 -7.96 6.03 22.02
N LYS A 71 -8.82 5.10 22.43
CA LYS A 71 -8.50 3.67 22.45
C LYS A 71 -8.64 3.00 21.07
N GLU A 72 -9.52 3.52 20.21
CA GLU A 72 -9.57 3.12 18.80
C GLU A 72 -8.34 3.64 18.06
N ILE A 73 -7.95 4.90 18.33
CA ILE A 73 -6.73 5.49 17.76
C ILE A 73 -5.48 4.71 18.19
N GLU A 74 -5.37 4.33 19.46
CA GLU A 74 -4.27 3.45 19.94
C GLU A 74 -4.20 2.13 19.15
N PHE A 75 -5.35 1.50 18.87
CA PHE A 75 -5.39 0.31 18.03
C PHE A 75 -4.92 0.58 16.59
N LEU A 76 -5.44 1.62 15.96
CA LEU A 76 -5.09 1.98 14.58
C LEU A 76 -3.59 2.31 14.44
N HIS A 77 -2.99 2.98 15.43
CA HIS A 77 -1.55 3.20 15.49
C HIS A 77 -0.78 1.87 15.56
N LEU A 78 -1.21 0.92 16.39
CA LEU A 78 -0.56 -0.40 16.47
C LEU A 78 -0.66 -1.18 15.16
N VAL A 79 -1.80 -1.12 14.47
CA VAL A 79 -1.95 -1.73 13.14
C VAL A 79 -0.97 -1.09 12.16
N ASN A 80 -0.92 0.25 12.10
CA ASN A 80 -0.03 1.02 11.23
C ASN A 80 1.45 0.71 11.50
N GLU A 81 1.85 0.65 12.77
CA GLU A 81 3.25 0.46 13.18
C GLU A 81 3.73 -0.99 13.04
N GLN A 82 2.86 -1.98 13.26
CA GLN A 82 3.28 -3.37 13.42
C GLN A 82 2.82 -4.32 12.31
N LEU A 83 1.76 -3.98 11.56
CA LEU A 83 1.15 -4.90 10.60
C LEU A 83 1.26 -4.41 9.16
N PHE A 84 0.65 -3.28 8.85
CA PHE A 84 0.66 -2.68 7.51
C PHE A 84 0.35 -1.19 7.62
N ALA A 85 0.91 -0.39 6.70
CA ALA A 85 0.68 1.04 6.72
C ALA A 85 -0.79 1.36 6.45
N ILE A 86 -1.36 2.25 7.25
CA ILE A 86 -2.66 2.84 7.00
C ILE A 86 -2.40 4.24 6.46
N GLU A 87 -2.92 4.53 5.26
CA GLU A 87 -2.77 5.87 4.70
C GLU A 87 -3.53 6.90 5.54
N LEU A 88 -2.96 8.10 5.68
CA LEU A 88 -3.52 9.19 6.46
C LEU A 88 -3.79 8.80 7.93
N TRP A 89 -3.02 7.88 8.51
CA TRP A 89 -3.23 7.46 9.91
C TRP A 89 -3.12 8.63 10.89
N GLU A 90 -2.33 9.67 10.57
CA GLU A 90 -2.23 10.89 11.37
C GLU A 90 -3.56 11.67 11.41
N GLU A 91 -4.42 11.50 10.40
CA GLU A 91 -5.72 12.17 10.33
C GLU A 91 -6.74 11.54 11.27
N PHE A 92 -6.52 10.33 11.80
CA PHE A 92 -7.45 9.72 12.75
C PHE A 92 -7.63 10.53 14.04
N GLU A 93 -6.72 11.43 14.37
CA GLU A 93 -6.85 12.36 15.51
C GLU A 93 -7.73 13.59 15.21
N THR A 94 -8.07 13.85 13.94
CA THR A 94 -8.82 15.06 13.55
C THR A 94 -9.98 14.79 12.58
N THR A 95 -10.16 13.54 12.16
CA THR A 95 -11.16 13.19 11.16
C THR A 95 -12.60 13.29 11.67
N THR A 96 -13.46 13.81 10.81
CA THR A 96 -14.90 13.92 11.03
C THR A 96 -15.69 12.77 10.42
N SER A 97 -15.04 11.88 9.66
CA SER A 97 -15.65 10.73 9.02
C SER A 97 -15.01 9.42 9.49
N ARG A 98 -15.83 8.38 9.57
CA ARG A 98 -15.40 7.05 9.99
C ARG A 98 -15.19 6.16 8.77
N GLU A 99 -14.03 5.54 8.71
CA GLU A 99 -13.74 4.44 7.81
C GLU A 99 -14.31 3.14 8.38
N TYR A 100 -15.30 2.58 7.68
CA TYR A 100 -15.95 1.32 8.07
C TYR A 100 -15.25 0.07 7.53
N GLU A 101 -14.28 0.27 6.64
CA GLU A 101 -13.46 -0.77 6.03
C GLU A 101 -11.98 -0.35 6.08
N ILE A 102 -11.08 -1.27 5.76
CA ILE A 102 -9.65 -1.04 5.62
C ILE A 102 -9.41 -0.66 4.16
N PRO A 103 -9.09 0.60 3.84
CA PRO A 103 -8.74 0.97 2.49
C PRO A 103 -7.38 0.38 2.12
N ILE A 104 -7.29 -0.16 0.91
CA ILE A 104 -6.04 -0.60 0.31
C ILE A 104 -5.73 0.39 -0.79
N LEU A 105 -4.62 1.10 -0.63
CA LEU A 105 -4.25 2.20 -1.50
C LEU A 105 -2.86 1.96 -2.09
N PRO A 106 -2.62 2.41 -3.32
CA PRO A 106 -1.33 2.21 -3.98
C PRO A 106 -0.26 3.00 -3.23
N LYS A 107 0.90 2.37 -3.01
CA LYS A 107 2.03 3.00 -2.31
C LYS A 107 2.61 4.19 -3.07
N THR A 108 2.58 4.13 -4.40
CA THR A 108 3.06 5.17 -5.31
C THR A 108 1.91 5.56 -6.23
N ASN A 109 2.01 6.74 -6.81
CA ASN A 109 1.11 7.11 -7.91
C ASN A 109 1.23 6.07 -9.03
N ASP A 110 0.14 5.89 -9.76
CA ASP A 110 0.19 5.04 -10.94
C ASP A 110 0.94 5.77 -12.05
N TRP A 111 1.91 5.09 -12.65
CA TRP A 111 2.82 5.66 -13.63
C TRP A 111 2.11 6.25 -14.86
N TRP A 112 0.89 5.83 -15.17
CA TRP A 112 0.10 6.37 -16.29
C TRP A 112 -0.53 7.75 -16.00
N TYR A 113 -0.39 8.26 -14.78
CA TYR A 113 -0.74 9.63 -14.40
C TYR A 113 0.47 10.57 -14.32
N GLU A 114 1.69 10.06 -14.51
CA GLU A 114 2.93 10.82 -14.46
C GLU A 114 3.54 10.93 -15.86
N ASP A 115 4.25 12.04 -16.11
CA ASP A 115 5.07 12.14 -17.30
C ASP A 115 6.26 11.17 -17.16
N LEU A 116 6.60 10.45 -18.23
CA LEU A 116 7.66 9.43 -18.21
C LEU A 116 8.98 9.99 -17.69
N GLU A 117 9.31 11.25 -18.00
CA GLU A 117 10.52 11.93 -17.52
C GLU A 117 10.57 12.19 -16.01
N ASP A 118 9.43 12.19 -15.33
CA ASP A 118 9.35 12.43 -13.88
C ASP A 118 9.50 11.14 -13.06
N LEU A 119 9.38 9.98 -13.70
CA LEU A 119 9.58 8.66 -13.09
C LEU A 119 11.07 8.38 -12.81
N GLU A 120 11.35 7.42 -11.93
CA GLU A 120 12.73 6.96 -11.68
C GLU A 120 13.35 6.33 -12.95
N ASP A 121 14.67 6.44 -13.12
CA ASP A 121 15.38 5.94 -14.30
C ASP A 121 15.16 4.43 -14.51
N CYS A 122 15.05 3.67 -13.41
CA CYS A 122 14.69 2.26 -13.44
C CYS A 122 13.28 2.05 -14.03
N ASP A 123 12.27 2.79 -13.56
CA ASP A 123 10.90 2.66 -14.04
C ASP A 123 10.77 3.06 -15.49
N GLN A 124 11.44 4.16 -15.90
CA GLN A 124 11.56 4.55 -17.29
C GLN A 124 12.11 3.42 -18.16
N PHE A 125 13.16 2.74 -17.70
CA PHE A 125 13.76 1.61 -18.40
C PHE A 125 12.81 0.41 -18.50
N LEU A 126 12.19 0.01 -17.39
CA LEU A 126 11.29 -1.13 -17.34
C LEU A 126 10.00 -0.90 -18.15
N LEU A 127 9.41 0.30 -18.08
CA LEU A 127 8.28 0.71 -18.94
C LEU A 127 8.67 0.68 -20.42
N SER A 128 9.91 1.08 -20.75
CA SER A 128 10.41 0.99 -22.12
C SER A 128 10.54 -0.46 -22.60
N LEU A 129 10.87 -1.42 -21.71
CA LEU A 129 10.82 -2.86 -22.05
C LEU A 129 9.39 -3.34 -22.32
N LEU A 130 8.43 -2.85 -21.55
CA LEU A 130 7.00 -3.16 -21.71
C LEU A 130 6.36 -2.48 -22.92
N GLY A 131 7.06 -1.54 -23.57
CA GLY A 131 6.56 -0.80 -24.73
C GLY A 131 5.71 0.42 -24.39
N PHE A 132 5.74 0.88 -23.15
CA PHE A 132 5.09 2.10 -22.68
C PHE A 132 6.05 3.28 -22.46
N GLY A 133 7.36 3.03 -22.60
CA GLY A 133 8.41 4.03 -22.41
C GLY A 133 8.92 4.63 -23.72
N TYR A 134 10.23 4.83 -23.80
CA TYR A 134 10.87 5.50 -24.92
C TYR A 134 11.01 4.62 -26.17
N ASP A 135 10.89 5.26 -27.34
CA ASP A 135 11.17 4.63 -28.64
C ASP A 135 12.67 4.37 -28.86
N LEU A 136 12.98 3.49 -29.82
CA LEU A 136 14.36 3.10 -30.18
C LEU A 136 15.22 4.29 -30.61
N GLU A 137 14.64 5.32 -31.23
CA GLU A 137 15.38 6.51 -31.72
C GLU A 137 16.06 7.29 -30.59
N VAL A 138 15.52 7.25 -29.37
CA VAL A 138 16.06 7.98 -28.21
C VAL A 138 16.68 7.04 -27.16
N TRP A 139 16.69 5.74 -27.40
CA TRP A 139 17.18 4.72 -26.46
C TRP A 139 18.65 4.91 -26.10
N GLU A 140 19.51 5.24 -27.07
CA GLU A 140 20.94 5.48 -26.79
C GLU A 140 21.14 6.69 -25.88
N GLN A 141 20.37 7.75 -26.08
CA GLN A 141 20.42 8.94 -25.26
C GLN A 141 19.97 8.66 -23.82
N LYS A 142 18.89 7.89 -23.64
CA LYS A 142 18.29 7.60 -22.33
C LYS A 142 19.04 6.50 -21.58
N PHE A 143 19.43 5.44 -22.29
CA PHE A 143 19.94 4.22 -21.67
C PHE A 143 21.42 3.90 -21.99
N GLY A 144 22.08 4.69 -22.84
CA GLY A 144 23.51 4.58 -23.12
C GLY A 144 23.88 3.44 -24.09
N PHE A 145 22.92 2.84 -24.78
CA PHE A 145 23.15 1.83 -25.81
C PHE A 145 22.03 1.78 -26.85
N THR A 146 22.25 1.14 -27.99
CA THR A 146 21.23 0.99 -29.03
C THR A 146 20.86 -0.49 -29.17
N PRO A 147 19.60 -0.90 -28.90
CA PRO A 147 19.15 -2.25 -29.18
C PRO A 147 19.04 -2.50 -30.69
N GLU A 148 19.28 -3.73 -31.15
CA GLU A 148 19.03 -4.10 -32.55
C GLU A 148 17.52 -4.18 -32.87
N GLN A 149 16.73 -4.63 -31.89
CA GLN A 149 15.28 -4.72 -31.94
C GLN A 149 14.74 -4.59 -30.53
N LEU A 150 13.57 -3.99 -30.34
CA LEU A 150 12.82 -4.03 -29.09
C LEU A 150 11.66 -5.02 -29.27
N PRO A 151 11.71 -6.20 -28.65
CA PRO A 151 10.57 -7.11 -28.68
C PRO A 151 9.34 -6.46 -28.07
N ARG A 152 8.16 -6.70 -28.66
CA ARG A 152 6.90 -6.27 -28.06
C ARG A 152 6.61 -7.13 -26.83
N ALA A 153 6.08 -6.53 -25.78
CA ALA A 153 5.74 -7.23 -24.54
C ALA A 153 4.79 -8.42 -24.76
N ASP A 154 3.83 -8.30 -25.70
CA ASP A 154 2.89 -9.36 -26.07
C ASP A 154 3.54 -10.57 -26.77
N THR A 155 4.83 -10.47 -27.12
CA THR A 155 5.61 -11.58 -27.70
C THR A 155 6.53 -12.26 -26.69
N ILE A 156 6.58 -11.80 -25.45
CA ILE A 156 7.47 -12.35 -24.42
C ILE A 156 6.84 -13.58 -23.78
N ASP A 157 7.59 -14.68 -23.70
CA ASP A 157 7.22 -15.84 -22.89
C ASP A 157 7.55 -15.53 -21.42
N LEU A 158 6.52 -15.17 -20.65
CA LEU A 158 6.67 -14.74 -19.25
C LEU A 158 7.23 -15.85 -18.35
N GLU A 159 6.83 -17.11 -18.55
CA GLU A 159 7.35 -18.23 -17.75
C GLU A 159 8.84 -18.42 -18.01
N ARG A 160 9.24 -18.37 -19.29
CA ARG A 160 10.65 -18.42 -19.67
C ARG A 160 11.43 -17.22 -19.14
N PHE A 161 10.86 -16.03 -19.19
CA PHE A 161 11.48 -14.81 -18.68
C PHE A 161 11.77 -14.92 -17.17
N GLN A 162 10.79 -15.38 -16.39
CA GLN A 162 10.96 -15.63 -14.96
C GLN A 162 12.07 -16.63 -14.67
N GLN A 163 12.14 -17.74 -15.42
CA GLN A 163 13.21 -18.73 -15.28
C GLN A 163 14.59 -18.14 -15.60
N LEU A 164 14.70 -17.41 -16.71
CA LEU A 164 15.95 -16.75 -17.11
C LEU A 164 16.44 -15.75 -16.06
N CYS A 165 15.53 -14.99 -15.44
CA CYS A 165 15.84 -14.09 -14.34
C CYS A 165 16.30 -14.87 -13.10
N ALA A 166 15.56 -15.91 -12.69
CA ALA A 166 15.87 -16.69 -11.49
C ALA A 166 17.27 -17.34 -11.51
N GLU A 167 17.83 -17.62 -12.70
CA GLU A 167 19.18 -18.16 -12.88
C GLU A 167 20.31 -17.12 -12.73
N GLN A 168 19.98 -15.82 -12.66
CA GLN A 168 20.97 -14.75 -12.56
C GLN A 168 21.42 -14.49 -11.13
N PRO A 169 22.63 -13.92 -10.94
CA PRO A 169 23.03 -13.40 -9.65
C PRO A 169 22.21 -12.17 -9.25
N HIS A 170 22.16 -11.91 -7.94
CA HIS A 170 21.59 -10.70 -7.39
C HIS A 170 22.30 -9.44 -7.93
N PRO A 171 21.57 -8.36 -8.24
CA PRO A 171 20.11 -8.20 -8.13
C PRO A 171 19.36 -8.48 -9.45
N LEU A 172 20.03 -8.91 -10.52
CA LEU A 172 19.41 -9.12 -11.83
C LEU A 172 18.30 -10.19 -11.81
N CYS A 173 18.37 -11.14 -10.86
CA CYS A 173 17.28 -12.11 -10.66
C CYS A 173 15.95 -11.50 -10.23
N TYR A 174 15.94 -10.25 -9.76
CA TYR A 174 14.74 -9.52 -9.38
C TYR A 174 14.04 -8.83 -10.57
N LEU A 175 14.59 -8.92 -11.77
CA LEU A 175 14.04 -8.24 -12.94
C LEU A 175 12.59 -8.64 -13.24
N SER A 176 12.25 -9.92 -13.15
CA SER A 176 10.86 -10.37 -13.35
C SER A 176 9.91 -9.84 -12.27
N ASP A 177 10.39 -9.72 -11.03
CA ASP A 177 9.60 -9.17 -9.91
C ASP A 177 9.35 -7.68 -10.11
N ALA A 178 10.35 -6.92 -10.56
CA ALA A 178 10.21 -5.50 -10.84
C ALA A 178 9.28 -5.22 -12.04
N ILE A 179 9.35 -6.04 -13.09
CA ILE A 179 8.40 -5.97 -14.22
C ILE A 179 6.97 -6.23 -13.74
N ALA A 180 6.75 -7.28 -12.94
CA ALA A 180 5.43 -7.60 -12.40
C ALA A 180 4.89 -6.47 -11.49
N LEU A 181 5.77 -5.78 -10.76
CA LEU A 181 5.38 -4.65 -9.93
C LEU A 181 4.87 -3.46 -10.76
N ILE A 182 5.55 -3.10 -11.84
CA ILE A 182 5.14 -2.02 -12.76
C ILE A 182 3.85 -2.37 -13.51
N ASP A 183 3.73 -3.64 -13.92
CA ASP A 183 2.57 -4.17 -14.63
C ASP A 183 1.38 -4.46 -13.70
N LYS A 184 1.53 -4.25 -12.39
CA LYS A 184 0.49 -4.53 -11.37
C LYS A 184 0.00 -6.00 -11.44
N SER A 185 0.92 -6.94 -11.64
CA SER A 185 0.63 -8.37 -11.86
C SER A 185 1.40 -9.31 -10.90
N THR A 186 1.71 -8.83 -9.71
CA THR A 186 2.47 -9.58 -8.68
C THR A 186 1.64 -10.66 -7.97
N GLY A 187 0.32 -10.55 -8.00
CA GLY A 187 -0.60 -11.32 -7.17
C GLY A 187 -0.68 -10.85 -5.72
N CYS A 188 0.00 -9.75 -5.37
CA CYS A 188 -0.03 -9.13 -4.05
C CYS A 188 -0.93 -7.90 -4.07
N ILE A 189 -1.97 -7.91 -3.23
CA ILE A 189 -3.01 -6.87 -3.21
C ILE A 189 -2.47 -5.44 -3.05
N TRP A 190 -1.40 -5.27 -2.25
CA TRP A 190 -0.78 -3.96 -2.03
C TRP A 190 0.06 -3.47 -3.20
N CYS A 191 0.57 -4.38 -4.02
CA CYS A 191 1.38 -4.07 -5.19
C CYS A 191 0.50 -3.79 -6.41
N ASP A 192 -0.60 -4.53 -6.54
CA ASP A 192 -1.43 -4.57 -7.74
C ASP A 192 -2.60 -3.56 -7.70
N VAL A 193 -2.90 -3.00 -6.52
CA VAL A 193 -3.90 -1.92 -6.39
C VAL A 193 -3.49 -0.67 -7.18
N SER A 194 -4.48 0.06 -7.70
CA SER A 194 -4.31 1.32 -8.41
C SER A 194 -5.34 2.36 -7.96
N THR A 195 -5.12 3.61 -8.33
CA THR A 195 -6.05 4.72 -8.07
C THR A 195 -7.41 4.54 -8.77
N GLU A 196 -7.48 3.71 -9.82
CA GLU A 196 -8.74 3.38 -10.52
C GLU A 196 -9.46 2.18 -9.91
N VAL A 197 -8.71 1.29 -9.27
CA VAL A 197 -9.20 0.06 -8.65
C VAL A 197 -8.92 0.16 -7.16
N CYS A 198 -9.74 0.92 -6.45
CA CYS A 198 -9.69 0.95 -5.00
C CYS A 198 -10.29 -0.34 -4.44
N GLU A 199 -9.49 -1.09 -3.69
CA GLU A 199 -9.96 -2.22 -2.90
C GLU A 199 -10.14 -1.82 -1.44
N SER A 200 -11.13 -2.39 -0.79
CA SER A 200 -11.33 -2.25 0.65
C SER A 200 -11.79 -3.58 1.23
N LEU A 201 -11.33 -3.86 2.45
CA LEU A 201 -11.71 -5.07 3.17
C LEU A 201 -12.38 -4.71 4.50
N PRO A 202 -13.46 -5.40 4.91
CA PRO A 202 -14.06 -5.17 6.21
C PRO A 202 -13.07 -5.37 7.36
N TRP A 203 -13.26 -4.62 8.45
CA TRP A 203 -12.51 -4.81 9.69
C TRP A 203 -12.84 -6.16 10.35
N THR A 204 -12.05 -7.18 10.04
CA THR A 204 -12.10 -8.51 10.66
C THR A 204 -10.70 -8.99 11.03
N TYR A 205 -10.61 -9.96 11.94
CA TYR A 205 -9.33 -10.54 12.33
C TYR A 205 -8.65 -11.19 11.12
N GLU A 206 -9.41 -11.95 10.34
CA GLU A 206 -8.92 -12.64 9.15
C GLU A 206 -8.36 -11.66 8.12
N ASN A 207 -9.07 -10.55 7.86
CA ASN A 207 -8.62 -9.54 6.89
C ASN A 207 -7.39 -8.78 7.38
N ILE A 208 -7.32 -8.43 8.66
CA ILE A 208 -6.12 -7.79 9.24
C ILE A 208 -4.91 -8.71 9.07
N MET A 209 -5.04 -9.98 9.42
CA MET A 209 -3.92 -10.93 9.34
C MET A 209 -3.53 -11.22 7.89
N PHE A 210 -4.50 -11.35 6.99
CA PHE A 210 -4.26 -11.48 5.56
C PHE A 210 -3.49 -10.26 5.02
N LEU A 211 -3.96 -9.05 5.30
CA LEU A 211 -3.32 -7.82 4.86
C LEU A 211 -1.91 -7.65 5.43
N ALA A 212 -1.69 -8.04 6.69
CA ALA A 212 -0.37 -8.05 7.31
C ALA A 212 0.60 -9.03 6.64
N GLU A 213 0.11 -10.20 6.18
CA GLU A 213 0.90 -11.16 5.41
C GLU A 213 1.22 -10.61 4.02
N GLN A 214 0.22 -10.08 3.31
CA GLN A 214 0.41 -9.44 2.02
C GLN A 214 1.37 -8.26 2.10
N TRP A 215 1.34 -7.49 3.19
CA TRP A 215 2.25 -6.35 3.38
C TRP A 215 3.72 -6.78 3.46
N LYS A 216 3.99 -7.93 4.09
CA LYS A 216 5.35 -8.50 4.12
C LYS A 216 5.81 -8.92 2.72
N ILE A 217 4.90 -9.50 1.93
CA ILE A 217 5.17 -9.86 0.53
C ILE A 217 5.46 -8.58 -0.29
N ALA A 218 4.63 -7.55 -0.14
CA ALA A 218 4.79 -6.27 -0.82
C ALA A 218 6.13 -5.59 -0.51
N ASN A 219 6.52 -5.55 0.77
CA ASN A 219 7.84 -5.05 1.16
C ASN A 219 8.98 -5.80 0.49
N SER A 220 8.86 -7.14 0.35
CA SER A 220 9.85 -7.89 -0.41
C SER A 220 9.90 -7.49 -1.89
N TYR A 221 8.78 -7.15 -2.53
CA TYR A 221 8.79 -6.66 -3.91
C TYR A 221 9.45 -5.29 -4.01
N TRP A 222 9.11 -4.35 -3.12
CA TRP A 222 9.71 -3.02 -3.10
C TRP A 222 11.21 -3.04 -2.83
N ASP A 223 11.68 -3.86 -1.89
CA ASP A 223 13.11 -4.02 -1.60
C ASP A 223 13.88 -4.58 -2.81
N LYS A 224 13.29 -5.56 -3.50
CA LYS A 224 13.84 -6.15 -4.72
C LYS A 224 13.91 -5.15 -5.88
N ALA A 225 12.83 -4.40 -6.10
CA ALA A 225 12.75 -3.36 -7.12
C ALA A 225 13.79 -2.25 -6.86
N ALA A 226 13.90 -1.78 -5.61
CA ALA A 226 14.90 -0.79 -5.22
C ALA A 226 16.34 -1.31 -5.45
N ALA A 227 16.64 -2.55 -5.03
CA ALA A 227 17.96 -3.15 -5.25
C ALA A 227 18.31 -3.32 -6.74
N LEU A 228 17.32 -3.65 -7.57
CA LEU A 228 17.47 -3.73 -9.02
C LEU A 228 17.69 -2.33 -9.62
N GLY A 229 16.89 -1.34 -9.23
CA GLY A 229 16.97 0.02 -9.73
C GLY A 229 18.35 0.63 -9.49
N GLU A 230 18.83 0.57 -8.24
CA GLU A 230 20.18 1.00 -7.90
C GLU A 230 21.27 0.33 -8.76
N TRP A 231 21.06 -0.92 -9.16
CA TRP A 231 22.02 -1.67 -9.97
C TRP A 231 21.95 -1.29 -11.45
N ILE A 232 20.75 -1.18 -12.02
CA ILE A 232 20.50 -0.78 -13.41
C ILE A 232 21.08 0.62 -13.68
N GLU A 233 20.91 1.56 -12.75
CA GLU A 233 21.36 2.94 -12.90
C GLU A 233 22.88 3.11 -12.90
N ARG A 234 23.60 2.21 -12.21
CA ARG A 234 25.07 2.32 -12.05
C ARG A 234 25.87 2.11 -13.34
N ASP A 235 25.40 1.27 -14.26
CA ASP A 235 26.18 0.92 -15.45
C ASP A 235 25.28 0.60 -16.66
N VAL A 236 25.69 1.07 -17.83
CA VAL A 236 25.09 0.67 -19.13
C VAL A 236 25.18 -0.84 -19.34
N ALA A 237 26.25 -1.49 -18.87
CA ALA A 237 26.39 -2.95 -18.95
C ALA A 237 25.28 -3.69 -18.19
N HIS A 238 24.80 -3.15 -17.08
CA HIS A 238 23.69 -3.72 -16.30
C HIS A 238 22.36 -3.61 -17.04
N ARG A 239 22.06 -2.44 -17.61
CA ARG A 239 20.92 -2.25 -18.50
C ARG A 239 20.94 -3.20 -19.70
N LYS A 240 22.10 -3.38 -20.33
CA LYS A 240 22.27 -4.35 -21.43
C LYS A 240 22.01 -5.78 -20.99
N ALA A 241 22.45 -6.17 -19.78
CA ALA A 241 22.20 -7.51 -19.25
C ALA A 241 20.70 -7.74 -19.01
N ALA A 242 20.00 -6.79 -18.38
CA ALA A 242 18.55 -6.85 -18.19
C ALA A 242 17.79 -6.92 -19.52
N PHE A 243 18.15 -6.06 -20.47
CA PHE A 243 17.61 -6.09 -21.83
C PHE A 243 17.86 -7.43 -22.54
N GLY A 244 19.05 -8.01 -22.35
CA GLY A 244 19.42 -9.31 -22.91
C GLY A 244 18.50 -10.43 -22.43
N LEU A 245 18.12 -10.45 -21.15
CA LEU A 245 17.16 -11.42 -20.62
C LEU A 245 15.79 -11.27 -21.25
N TRP A 246 15.29 -10.04 -21.34
CA TRP A 246 14.01 -9.72 -21.97
C TRP A 246 13.97 -10.25 -23.41
N ASN A 247 15.00 -9.95 -24.20
CA ASN A 247 15.08 -10.40 -25.58
C ASN A 247 15.19 -11.93 -25.71
N CYS A 248 15.94 -12.59 -24.81
CA CYS A 248 16.07 -14.06 -24.77
C CYS A 248 14.77 -14.78 -24.41
N ALA A 249 13.79 -14.09 -23.81
CA ALA A 249 12.48 -14.63 -23.51
C ALA A 249 11.51 -14.58 -24.70
N THR A 250 11.91 -14.02 -25.85
CA THR A 250 11.11 -14.13 -27.07
C THR A 250 11.10 -15.58 -27.59
N PRO A 251 9.93 -16.13 -27.97
CA PRO A 251 9.84 -17.41 -28.64
C PRO A 251 10.73 -17.40 -29.89
N SER A 252 11.58 -18.41 -30.01
CA SER A 252 12.27 -18.64 -31.28
C SER A 252 11.21 -18.88 -32.35
N LYS A 253 11.24 -18.12 -33.45
CA LYS A 253 10.32 -18.34 -34.58
C LYS A 253 10.33 -19.84 -34.93
N PRO A 254 9.16 -20.50 -35.03
CA PRO A 254 9.08 -21.86 -35.55
C PRO A 254 9.56 -21.94 -37.00
#